data_AF-A0A1F8RK65-F1
#
_entry.id   AF-A0A1F8RK65-F1
#
_cell.length_a   1.000
_cell.length_b   1.000
_cell.length_c   1.000
_cell.angle_alpha   90.00
_cell.angle_beta   90.00
_cell.angle_gamma   90.00
#
_symmetry.space_group_name_H-M   'P 1'
#
loop_
_entity.id
_entity.type
_entity.pdbx_description
1 polymer ?
#
loop_
_entity_poly.entity_id
_entity_poly.type
_entity_poly.pdbx_seq_one_letter_code
_entity_poly.pdbx_strand_id
1 'polypeptide(L)' 'MAKAQQAVKEPNFIVRYYRETVGELRKVVWPTREEALRLTGVVLLVITLTAIVLGAFDWLFAQLFRVLINIR' A
#
# COMPACT_ATOMS: atom_id res chain seq x y z
N MET A 1 6.30 -11.98 58.97
CA MET A 1 6.36 -10.62 58.40
C MET A 1 7.59 -10.59 57.51
N ALA A 2 7.63 -10.26 56.23
CA ALA A 2 6.72 -9.55 55.35
C ALA A 2 6.89 -10.14 53.94
N LYS A 3 5.79 -10.32 53.20
CA LYS A 3 5.87 -10.61 51.76
C LYS A 3 6.39 -9.33 51.09
N ALA A 4 7.57 -9.39 50.50
CA ALA A 4 8.15 -8.28 49.75
C ALA A 4 7.16 -7.88 48.64
N GLN A 5 6.53 -6.73 48.84
CA GLN A 5 5.68 -6.08 47.84
C GLN A 5 6.58 -5.82 46.62
N GLN A 6 6.38 -6.58 45.54
CA GLN A 6 7.05 -6.32 44.28
C GLN A 6 6.56 -4.97 43.77
N ALA A 7 7.43 -3.97 43.84
CA ALA A 7 7.18 -2.64 43.29
C ALA A 7 7.00 -2.78 41.77
N VAL A 8 5.76 -2.64 41.32
CA VAL A 8 5.43 -2.58 39.90
C VAL A 8 6.09 -1.32 39.35
N LYS A 9 7.26 -1.49 38.70
CA LYS A 9 7.90 -0.41 37.93
C LYS A 9 6.92 0.00 36.83
N GLU A 10 6.51 1.26 36.85
CA GLU A 10 5.83 1.92 35.74
C GLU A 10 6.56 1.55 34.43
N PRO A 11 5.88 0.96 33.44
CA PRO A 11 6.54 0.57 32.21
C PRO A 11 7.07 1.81 31.49
N ASN A 12 8.31 1.76 31.00
CA ASN A 12 8.92 2.82 30.19
C ASN A 12 7.96 3.25 29.06
N PHE A 13 7.87 4.56 28.78
CA PHE A 13 6.98 5.15 27.77
C PHE A 13 7.00 4.41 26.42
N ILE A 14 8.19 3.98 25.98
CA ILE A 14 8.40 3.22 24.74
C ILE A 14 7.72 1.84 24.79
N VAL A 15 7.77 1.16 25.93
CA VAL A 15 7.15 -0.16 26.13
C VAL A 15 5.63 -0.03 26.12
N ARG A 16 5.10 1.03 26.75
CA ARG A 16 3.67 1.35 26.72
C ARG A 16 3.20 1.66 25.30
N TYR A 17 3.92 2.52 24.58
CA TYR A 17 3.62 2.89 23.19
C TYR A 17 3.64 1.69 22.24
N TYR A 18 4.64 0.81 22.36
CA TYR A 18 4.72 -0.42 21.57
C TYR A 18 3.55 -1.36 21.87
N ARG A 19 3.18 -1.52 23.15
CA ARG A 19 2.05 -2.37 23.56
C ARG A 19 0.72 -1.84 23.05
N GLU A 20 0.52 -0.53 23.09
CA GLU A 20 -0.67 0.14 22.54
C GLU A 20 -0.74 -0.03 21.01
N THR A 21 0.38 0.18 20.30
CA THR A 21 0.47 0.00 18.84
C THR A 21 0.18 -1.43 18.41
N VAL A 22 0.75 -2.44 19.07
CA VAL A 22 0.48 -3.85 18.78
C VAL A 22 -0.97 -4.22 19.09
N GLY A 23 -1.56 -3.62 20.13
CA GLY A 23 -2.99 -3.77 20.44
C GLY A 23 -3.90 -3.26 19.32
N GLU A 24 -3.56 -2.12 18.71
CA GLU A 24 -4.32 -1.54 17.60
C GLU A 24 -4.10 -2.29 16.28
N LEU A 25 -2.85 -2.70 16.01
CA LEU A 25 -2.51 -3.51 14.82
C LEU A 25 -3.24 -4.85 14.80
N ARG A 26 -3.59 -5.41 15.97
CA ARG A 26 -4.43 -6.63 16.06
C ARG A 26 -5.87 -6.42 15.62
N LYS A 27 -6.37 -5.18 15.60
CA LYS A 27 -7.70 -4.85 15.07
C LYS A 27 -7.69 -4.73 13.55
N VAL A 28 -6.52 -4.66 12.93
CA VAL A 28 -6.39 -4.63 11.46
C VAL A 28 -6.78 -6.01 10.93
N VAL A 29 -7.89 -6.03 10.20
CA VAL A 29 -8.36 -7.24 9.51
C VAL A 29 -7.55 -7.36 8.23
N TRP A 30 -6.55 -8.23 8.25
CA TRP A 30 -5.79 -8.54 7.05
C TRP A 30 -6.66 -9.36 6.10
N PRO A 31 -6.71 -9.01 4.81
CA PRO A 31 -7.48 -9.75 3.83
C PRO A 31 -6.97 -11.19 3.76
N THR A 32 -7.89 -12.11 3.49
CA THR A 32 -7.54 -13.49 3.21
C THR A 32 -6.68 -13.58 1.96
N ARG A 33 -5.89 -14.65 1.81
CA ARG A 33 -5.00 -14.83 0.64
C ARG A 33 -5.79 -14.77 -0.67
N GLU A 34 -7.01 -15.29 -0.68
CA GLU A 34 -7.89 -15.27 -1.84
C GLU A 34 -8.39 -13.85 -2.18
N GLU A 35 -8.85 -13.09 -1.18
CA GLU A 35 -9.25 -11.70 -1.36
C GLU A 35 -8.09 -10.83 -1.86
N ALA A 36 -6.90 -11.00 -1.29
CA ALA A 36 -5.71 -10.27 -1.70
C ALA A 36 -5.35 -10.56 -3.17
N LEU A 37 -5.43 -11.82 -3.60
CA LEU A 37 -5.19 -12.20 -5.00
C LEU A 37 -6.26 -11.64 -5.93
N ARG A 38 -7.54 -11.68 -5.54
CA ARG A 38 -8.63 -11.12 -6.33
C ARG A 38 -8.50 -9.61 -6.51
N LEU A 39 -8.22 -8.89 -5.43
CA LEU A 39 -7.99 -7.44 -5.46
C LEU A 39 -6.78 -7.09 -6.32
N THR A 40 -5.68 -7.83 -6.17
CA THR A 40 -4.48 -7.63 -6.99
C THR A 40 -4.77 -7.89 -8.47
N GLY A 41 -5.55 -8.92 -8.79
CA GLY A 41 -5.97 -9.22 -10.17
C GLY A 41 -6.78 -8.08 -10.81
N VAL A 42 -7.70 -7.47 -10.05
CA VAL A 42 -8.45 -6.29 -10.52
C VAL A 42 -7.51 -5.11 -10.77
N VAL A 43 -6.57 -4.85 -9.87
CA VAL A 43 -5.59 -3.76 -10.03
C VAL A 43 -4.72 -3.98 -11.27
N LEU A 44 -4.22 -5.21 -11.49
CA LEU A 44 -3.44 -5.55 -12.68
C LEU A 44 -4.23 -5.33 -13.97
N LEU A 45 -5.52 -5.70 -14.00
CA LEU A 45 -6.40 -5.45 -15.15
C LEU A 45 -6.48 -3.95 -15.46
N VAL A 46 -6.79 -3.12 -14.45
CA VAL A 46 -6.96 -1.68 -14.62
C VAL A 46 -5.67 -1.01 -15.07
N ILE A 47 -4.52 -1.38 -14.48
CA ILE A 47 -3.21 -0.85 -14.87
C ILE A 47 -2.89 -1.23 -16.31
N THR A 48 -3.12 -2.50 -16.70
CA THR A 48 -2.85 -2.96 -18.06
C THR A 48 -3.70 -2.21 -19.08
N LEU A 49 -4.99 -2.03 -18.81
CA LEU A 49 -5.88 -1.26 -19.66
C LEU A 49 -5.43 0.19 -19.79
N THR A 50 -5.09 0.83 -18.66
CA THR A 50 -4.61 2.21 -18.64
C THR A 50 -3.31 2.37 -19.42
N ALA A 51 -2.37 1.44 -19.26
CA ALA A 51 -1.10 1.44 -19.99
C ALA A 51 -1.30 1.30 -21.51
N ILE A 52 -2.22 0.43 -21.95
CA ILE A 52 -2.55 0.28 -23.37
C ILE A 52 -3.14 1.57 -23.92
N VAL A 53 -4.09 2.18 -23.19
CA VAL A 53 -4.74 3.43 -23.62
C VAL A 53 -3.73 4.56 -23.73
N LEU A 54 -2.92 4.79 -22.69
CA LEU A 54 -1.89 5.82 -22.69
C LEU A 54 -0.85 5.56 -23.79
N GLY A 55 -0.35 4.33 -23.91
CA GLY A 55 0.61 3.97 -24.95
C GLY A 55 0.06 4.14 -26.37
N ALA A 56 -1.23 3.89 -26.59
CA ALA A 56 -1.88 4.16 -27.88
C ALA A 56 -1.94 5.66 -28.17
N PHE A 57 -2.26 6.48 -27.16
CA PHE A 57 -2.22 7.94 -27.30
C PHE A 57 -0.80 8.46 -27.57
N ASP A 58 0.20 7.97 -26.84
CA ASP A 58 1.61 8.34 -27.06
C ASP A 58 2.04 8.01 -28.50
N TRP A 59 1.67 6.84 -29.01
CA TRP A 59 1.97 6.44 -30.39
C TRP A 59 1.26 7.34 -31.42
N LEU A 60 -0.04 7.63 -31.20
CA LEU A 60 -0.82 8.51 -32.06
C LEU A 60 -0.20 9.92 -32.11
N PHE A 61 0.10 10.50 -30.95
CA PHE A 61 0.73 11.81 -30.88
C PHE A 61 2.12 11.80 -31.51
N ALA A 62 2.93 10.77 -31.31
CA ALA A 62 4.24 10.65 -31.94
C ALA A 62 4.15 10.67 -33.47
N GLN A 63 3.16 9.99 -34.07
CA GLN A 63 2.93 10.06 -35.52
C GLN A 63 2.46 11.45 -35.95
N LEU A 64 1.54 12.08 -35.22
CA LEU A 64 1.07 13.44 -35.51
C LEU A 64 2.22 14.46 -35.47
N PHE A 65 3.06 14.42 -34.43
CA PHE A 65 4.24 15.29 -34.33
C PHE A 65 5.26 15.02 -35.43
N ARG A 66 5.48 13.75 -35.80
CA ARG A 66 6.37 13.40 -36.92
C ARG A 66 5.91 14.04 -38.22
N VAL A 67 4.61 13.94 -38.54
CA VAL A 67 4.04 14.56 -39.74
C VAL A 67 4.13 16.08 -39.67
N LEU A 68 3.77 16.69 -38.53
CA LEU A 68 3.80 18.14 -38.34
C LEU A 68 5.21 18.72 -38.47
N ILE A 69 6.22 18.06 -37.89
CA ILE A 69 7.63 18.49 -37.96
C ILE A 69 8.18 18.31 -39.38
N ASN A 70 7.83 17.21 -40.06
CA ASN A 70 8.27 16.95 -41.43
C ASN A 70 7.64 17.90 -42.48
N ILE A 71 6.56 18.59 -42.13
CA ILE A 71 5.87 19.54 -43.01
C ILE A 71 6.57 20.90 -43.09
N ARG A 72 7.54 21.18 -42.21
CA ARG A 72 8.37 22.39 -42.22
C ARG A 72 9.72 22.15 -42.87
#